data_AF-A0A512N8U5-F1
#
_entry.id   AF-A0A512N8U5-F1
#
_cell.length_a   1.000
_cell.length_b   1.000
_cell.length_c   1.000
_cell.angle_alpha   90.00
_cell.angle_beta   90.00
_cell.angle_gamma   90.00
#
_symmetry.space_group_name_H-M   'P 1'
#
loop_
_entity.id
_entity.type
_entity.pdbx_description
1 polymer ?
#
loop_
_entity_poly.entity_id
_entity_poly.type
_entity_poly.pdbx_seq_one_letter_code
_entity_poly.pdbx_strand_id
1 'polypeptide(L)' 'MSTYQLVARHVEAALTEAAERKIDEDVVARCLLSEAIRLFKLGRANDDIAAELTAAAENLDDDSPLVFMRP' A
#
# COMPACT_ATOMS: atom_id res chain seq x y z
N MET A 1 10.14 -14.78 -5.21
CA MET A 1 9.51 -13.81 -4.31
C MET A 1 9.41 -12.49 -5.06
N SER A 2 8.20 -12.04 -5.39
CA SER A 2 7.99 -10.73 -6.02
C SER A 2 8.15 -9.60 -4.99
N THR A 3 8.33 -8.37 -5.47
CA THR A 3 8.31 -7.16 -4.61
C THR A 3 7.01 -7.03 -3.84
N TYR A 4 5.88 -7.42 -4.44
CA TYR A 4 4.59 -7.51 -3.75
C TYR A 4 4.65 -8.49 -2.57
N GLN A 5 5.14 -9.71 -2.77
CA GLN A 5 5.26 -10.72 -1.71
C GLN A 5 6.19 -10.26 -0.57
N LEU A 6 7.23 -9.50 -0.88
CA LEU A 6 8.10 -8.89 0.12
C LEU A 6 7.32 -7.91 1.00
N VAL A 7 6.57 -6.99 0.40
CA VAL A 7 5.80 -5.97 1.14
C VAL A 7 4.66 -6.62 1.92
N ALA A 8 3.92 -7.56 1.30
CA ALA A 8 2.80 -8.24 1.91
C ALA A 8 3.17 -8.92 3.24
N ARG A 9 4.33 -9.60 3.32
CA ARG A 9 4.76 -10.21 4.60
C ARG A 9 4.97 -9.17 5.72
N HIS A 10 5.44 -7.97 5.36
CA HIS A 10 5.71 -6.92 6.33
C HIS A 10 4.40 -6.24 6.78
N VAL A 11 3.42 -6.14 5.87
CA VAL A 11 2.06 -5.72 6.19
C VAL A 11 1.38 -6.73 7.13
N GLU A 12 1.47 -8.02 6.84
CA GLU A 12 0.92 -9.09 7.69
C GLU A 12 1.53 -9.09 9.10
N ALA A 13 2.84 -8.89 9.20
CA ALA A 13 3.52 -8.74 10.49
C ALA A 13 3.03 -7.52 11.28
N ALA A 14 2.83 -6.38 10.60
CA ALA A 14 2.31 -5.17 11.23
C ALA A 14 0.87 -5.34 11.72
N LEU A 15 0.01 -6.03 10.95
CA LEU A 15 -1.36 -6.36 11.34
C LEU A 15 -1.40 -7.29 12.55
N THR A 16 -0.52 -8.29 12.58
CA THR A 16 -0.39 -9.22 13.73
C THR A 16 -0.01 -8.46 15.00
N GLU A 17 1.02 -7.60 14.93
CA GLU A 17 1.45 -6.78 16.07
C GLU A 17 0.37 -5.78 16.50
N ALA A 18 -0.37 -5.20 15.55
CA ALA A 18 -1.48 -4.30 15.83
C ALA A 18 -2.62 -5.01 16.59
N ALA A 19 -2.96 -6.23 16.18
CA ALA A 19 -3.99 -7.05 16.83
C ALA A 19 -3.64 -7.36 18.29
N GLU A 20 -2.37 -7.71 18.58
CA GLU A 20 -1.87 -7.92 19.94
C GLU A 20 -2.03 -6.68 20.83
N ARG A 21 -1.92 -5.50 20.21
CA ARG A 21 -2.03 -4.18 20.87
C ARG A 21 -3.46 -3.62 20.84
N LYS A 22 -4.44 -4.36 20.31
CA LYS A 22 -5.84 -3.92 20.10
C LYS A 22 -5.95 -2.64 19.26
N ILE A 23 -5.06 -2.47 18.30
CA ILE A 23 -5.11 -1.41 17.30
C ILE A 23 -5.99 -1.90 16.15
N ASP A 24 -6.90 -1.05 15.71
CA ASP A 24 -7.81 -1.35 14.61
C ASP A 24 -7.06 -1.50 13.28
N GLU A 25 -7.45 -2.49 12.47
CA GLU A 25 -6.87 -2.75 11.16
C GLU A 25 -6.98 -1.55 10.21
N ASP A 26 -8.09 -0.80 10.25
CA ASP A 26 -8.27 0.42 9.45
C ASP A 26 -7.25 1.50 9.83
N VAL A 27 -6.87 1.57 11.11
CA VAL A 27 -5.80 2.49 11.56
C VAL A 27 -4.46 2.08 10.98
N VAL A 28 -4.16 0.78 10.92
CA VAL A 28 -2.92 0.26 10.28
C VAL A 28 -2.94 0.56 8.78
N ALA A 29 -4.05 0.29 8.09
CA ALA A 29 -4.20 0.55 6.66
C ALA A 29 -3.96 2.04 6.31
N ARG A 30 -4.54 2.96 7.10
CA ARG A 30 -4.31 4.41 6.93
C ARG A 30 -2.86 4.81 7.15
N CYS A 31 -2.18 4.19 8.11
CA CYS A 31 -0.74 4.42 8.34
C CYS A 31 0.10 3.91 7.16
N LEU A 32 -0.22 2.72 6.62
CA LEU A 32 0.47 2.16 5.46
C LEU A 32 0.29 3.04 4.22
N LEU A 33 -0.93 3.54 3.98
CA LEU A 33 -1.20 4.49 2.89
C LEU A 33 -0.40 5.80 3.07
N SER A 34 -0.32 6.31 4.31
CA SER A 34 0.45 7.51 4.62
C SER A 34 1.94 7.34 4.32
N GLU A 35 2.52 6.17 4.65
CA GLU A 35 3.91 5.86 4.33
C GLU A 35 4.15 5.70 2.82
N ALA A 36 3.23 5.06 2.10
CA ALA A 36 3.31 4.97 0.64
C ALA A 36 3.31 6.36 -0.02
N ILE A 37 2.41 7.25 0.42
CA ILE A 37 2.36 8.64 -0.05
C ILE A 37 3.66 9.38 0.30
N ARG A 38 4.17 9.22 1.53
CA ARG A 38 5.45 9.84 1.94
C ARG A 38 6.60 9.44 1.03
N LEU A 39 6.66 8.18 0.60
CA LEU A 39 7.68 7.68 -0.33
C LEU A 39 7.49 8.23 -1.74
N PHE A 40 6.25 8.26 -2.27
CA PHE A 40 6.01 8.79 -3.61
C PHE A 40 6.32 10.29 -3.72
N LYS A 41 6.05 11.07 -2.67
CA LYS A 41 6.37 12.51 -2.64
C LYS A 41 7.86 12.83 -2.77
N LEU A 42 8.75 11.84 -2.68
CA LEU A 42 10.18 12.03 -2.93
C LEU A 42 10.52 12.26 -4.41
N GLY A 43 9.62 11.91 -5.33
CA GLY A 43 9.90 12.01 -6.77
C GLY A 43 8.68 12.17 -7.68
N ARG A 44 7.47 12.37 -7.13
CA ARG A 44 6.23 12.55 -7.88
C ARG A 44 5.47 13.79 -7.42
N ALA A 45 4.76 14.45 -8.33
CA ALA A 45 3.81 15.50 -7.98
C ALA A 45 2.56 14.90 -7.31
N ASN A 46 1.82 15.70 -6.54
CA ASN A 46 0.63 15.20 -5.85
C ASN A 46 -0.44 14.67 -6.83
N ASP A 47 -0.58 15.29 -8.01
CA ASP A 47 -1.56 14.86 -9.01
C ASP A 47 -1.21 13.48 -9.59
N ASP A 48 0.08 13.20 -9.82
CA ASP A 48 0.55 11.88 -10.25
C ASP A 48 0.32 10.80 -9.19
N ILE A 49 0.46 11.17 -7.90
CA ILE A 49 0.20 10.27 -6.78
C ILE A 49 -1.30 9.98 -6.70
N ALA A 50 -2.15 10.99 -6.84
CA ALA A 50 -3.59 10.81 -6.83
C ALA A 50 -4.05 9.89 -7.97
N ALA A 51 -3.55 10.11 -9.19
CA ALA A 51 -3.86 9.26 -10.34
C ALA A 51 -3.42 7.80 -10.12
N GLU A 52 -2.22 7.58 -9.57
CA GLU A 52 -1.73 6.23 -9.23
C GLU A 52 -2.62 5.54 -8.18
N LEU A 53 -3.03 6.27 -7.13
CA LEU A 53 -3.89 5.72 -6.09
C LEU A 53 -5.30 5.38 -6.60
N THR A 54 -5.88 6.24 -7.45
CA THR A 54 -7.16 5.96 -8.11
C THR A 54 -7.05 4.71 -8.99
N ALA A 55 -6.03 4.65 -9.84
CA ALA A 55 -5.81 3.47 -10.68
C ALA A 55 -5.58 2.20 -9.84
N ALA A 56 -4.82 2.30 -8.75
CA ALA A 56 -4.61 1.19 -7.83
C ALA A 56 -5.92 0.73 -7.20
N ALA A 57 -6.76 1.64 -6.70
CA ALA A 57 -8.03 1.31 -6.09
C ALA A 57 -9.04 0.69 -7.08
N GLU A 58 -9.00 1.08 -8.35
CA GLU A 58 -9.87 0.56 -9.40
C GLU A 58 -9.42 -0.80 -9.97
N ASN A 59 -8.13 -1.12 -9.84
CA ASN A 59 -7.52 -2.31 -10.47
C ASN A 59 -6.86 -3.28 -9.47
N LEU A 60 -7.04 -3.06 -8.16
CA LEU A 60 -6.59 -4.02 -7.15
C LEU A 60 -7.47 -5.27 -7.27
N ASP A 61 -6.90 -6.34 -7.82
CA ASP A 61 -7.53 -7.65 -7.85
C ASP A 61 -7.11 -8.42 -6.59
N ASP A 62 -8.08 -9.01 -5.89
CA ASP A 62 -7.84 -9.78 -4.65
C ASP A 62 -6.90 -10.99 -4.92
N ASP A 63 -6.85 -11.47 -6.17
CA ASP A 63 -6.05 -12.62 -6.61
C ASP A 63 -4.82 -12.27 -7.47
N SER A 64 -4.53 -10.99 -7.75
CA SER A 64 -3.36 -10.63 -8.57
C SER A 64 -2.71 -9.28 -8.22
N PRO A 65 -1.37 -9.24 -8.07
CA PRO A 65 -0.67 -8.00 -7.75
C PRO A 65 -0.85 -6.97 -8.88
N LEU A 66 -1.10 -5.71 -8.49
CA LEU A 66 -1.13 -4.55 -9.40
C LEU A 66 0.09 -4.58 -10.34
N VAL A 67 -0.18 -4.83 -11.62
CA VAL A 67 0.82 -4.71 -12.67
C VAL A 67 0.98 -3.21 -12.93
N PHE A 68 2.00 -2.60 -12.33
CA PHE A 68 2.41 -1.24 -12.66
C PHE A 68 2.85 -1.18 -14.13
N MET A 69 1.92 -0.96 -15.06
CA MET A 69 2.25 -0.58 -16.43
C MET A 69 2.68 0.88 -16.41
N ARG A 70 3.99 1.10 -16.51
CA ARG A 70 4.52 2.42 -16.89
C ARG A 70 4.51 2.53 -18.43
N PRO A 71 4.08 3.65 -19.02
CA PRO A 71 4.40 3.97 -20.41
C PRO A 71 5.90 4.25 -20.61
#